data_AF-A0A970XVP7-F1
#
_entry.id   AF-A0A970XVP7-F1
#
_cell.length_a   1.000
_cell.length_b   1.000
_cell.length_c   1.000
_cell.angle_alpha   90.00
_cell.angle_beta   90.00
_cell.angle_gamma   90.00
#
_symmetry.space_group_name_H-M   'P 1'
#
loop_
_entity.id
_entity.type
_entity.pdbx_description
1 polymer ?
#
loop_
_entity_poly.entity_id
_entity_poly.type
_entity_poly.pdbx_seq_one_letter_code
_entity_poly.pdbx_strand_id
1 'polypeptide(L)'
;MAKEPPARPPADDGEPRVRARSIRISPRRGALRIAAFGFAAWLGSLPLFLGFVPGVGERASQQGIVPFFFAWLAMSALISIGYALGYLVLRWFAPGEKRYSERAVPVLAFGDACFAAAGGFGVGFVLLSLSADPFAAFSWTFVIGVLFGGAAIAPLYAASWRAAAEAGEAR
;
A
#
# COMPACT_ATOMS: atom_id res chain seq x y z
N MET A 1 23.84 -43.94 2.61
CA MET A 1 23.91 -43.00 1.48
C MET A 1 22.50 -42.49 1.21
N ALA A 2 22.17 -41.29 1.68
CA ALA A 2 20.88 -40.67 1.41
C ALA A 2 20.88 -40.16 -0.03
N LYS A 3 19.91 -40.63 -0.81
CA LYS A 3 19.70 -40.24 -2.22
C LYS A 3 19.23 -38.79 -2.22
N GLU A 4 20.05 -37.89 -2.75
CA GLU A 4 19.70 -36.49 -2.93
C GLU A 4 18.39 -36.42 -3.74
N PRO A 5 17.34 -35.71 -3.26
CA PRO A 5 16.11 -35.58 -4.02
C PRO A 5 16.43 -34.83 -5.33
N PRO A 6 15.86 -35.24 -6.47
CA PRO A 6 16.13 -34.58 -7.73
C PRO A 6 15.77 -33.10 -7.59
N ALA A 7 16.74 -32.24 -7.91
CA ALA A 7 16.54 -30.80 -7.99
C ALA A 7 15.28 -30.55 -8.84
N ARG A 8 14.29 -29.85 -8.27
CA ARG A 8 13.11 -29.43 -9.04
C ARG A 8 13.61 -28.77 -10.32
N PRO A 9 13.09 -29.15 -11.51
CA PRO A 9 13.41 -28.42 -12.72
C PRO A 9 13.05 -26.95 -12.49
N PRO A 10 13.83 -25.99 -13.01
CA PRO A 10 13.40 -24.60 -12.97
C PRO A 10 12.03 -24.56 -13.66
N ALA A 11 11.03 -24.02 -12.97
CA ALA A 11 9.75 -23.66 -13.57
C ALA A 11 10.03 -22.54 -14.58
N ASP A 12 10.51 -22.94 -15.75
CA ASP A 12 10.65 -22.11 -16.93
C ASP A 12 9.41 -22.35 -17.77
N ASP A 13 8.32 -21.70 -17.36
CA ASP A 13 6.98 -21.94 -17.89
C ASP A 13 6.79 -21.36 -19.31
N GLY A 14 7.87 -20.91 -19.97
CA GLY A 14 7.83 -20.18 -21.24
C GLY A 14 7.07 -18.85 -21.19
N GLU A 15 6.52 -18.47 -20.03
CA GLU A 15 5.83 -17.19 -19.86
C GLU A 15 6.84 -16.04 -19.92
N PRO A 16 6.56 -14.97 -20.70
CA PRO A 16 7.44 -13.82 -20.81
C PRO A 16 7.71 -13.20 -19.42
N ARG A 17 8.98 -13.00 -19.05
CA ARG A 17 9.34 -12.37 -17.77
C ARG A 17 10.07 -11.06 -17.99
N VAL A 18 9.62 -10.03 -17.29
CA VAL A 18 10.18 -8.67 -17.37
C VAL A 18 10.89 -8.35 -16.05
N ARG A 19 12.04 -7.66 -16.10
CA ARG A 19 12.75 -7.25 -14.89
C ARG A 19 11.91 -6.25 -14.09
N ALA A 20 11.94 -6.35 -12.77
CA ALA A 20 11.21 -5.43 -11.89
C ALA A 20 11.50 -3.98 -12.27
N ARG A 21 12.76 -3.65 -12.51
CA ARG A 21 13.24 -2.29 -12.86
C ARG A 21 12.46 -1.64 -14.00
N SER A 22 12.08 -2.35 -15.06
CA SER A 22 11.31 -1.77 -16.16
C SER A 22 9.81 -1.72 -15.92
N ILE A 23 9.30 -2.51 -14.99
CA ILE A 23 7.91 -2.46 -14.53
C ILE A 23 7.72 -1.33 -13.49
N ARG A 24 8.81 -0.79 -12.91
CA ARG A 24 8.70 0.17 -11.82
C ARG A 24 8.12 1.49 -12.26
N ILE A 25 7.14 1.92 -11.48
CA ILE A 25 6.52 3.23 -11.58
C ILE A 25 7.50 4.27 -11.01
N SER A 26 7.51 5.46 -11.63
CA SER A 26 8.17 6.65 -11.07
C SER A 26 7.87 6.80 -9.57
N PRO A 27 8.89 6.95 -8.70
CA PRO A 27 8.70 7.07 -7.25
C PRO A 27 7.72 8.19 -6.88
N ARG A 28 7.86 9.36 -7.50
CA ARG A 28 6.98 10.52 -7.28
C ARG A 28 5.53 10.21 -7.66
N ARG A 29 5.32 9.61 -8.85
CA ARG A 29 3.96 9.30 -9.34
C ARG A 29 3.26 8.25 -8.47
N GLY A 30 3.99 7.21 -8.06
CA GLY A 30 3.47 6.18 -7.15
C GLY A 30 3.14 6.75 -5.77
N ALA A 31 4.06 7.51 -5.17
CA ALA A 31 3.87 8.13 -3.86
C ALA A 31 2.66 9.08 -3.83
N LEU A 32 2.52 9.96 -4.84
CA LEU A 32 1.38 10.87 -4.94
C LEU A 32 0.05 10.12 -5.09
N ARG A 33 0.02 9.04 -5.88
CA ARG A 33 -1.20 8.23 -6.03
C ARG A 33 -1.58 7.50 -4.75
N ILE A 34 -0.62 6.88 -4.08
CA ILE A 34 -0.85 6.20 -2.80
C ILE A 34 -1.36 7.21 -1.77
N ALA A 35 -0.72 8.39 -1.66
CA ALA A 35 -1.18 9.44 -0.75
C ALA A 35 -2.59 9.91 -1.09
N ALA A 36 -2.90 10.18 -2.36
CA ALA A 36 -4.22 10.66 -2.77
C ALA A 36 -5.32 9.62 -2.52
N PHE A 37 -5.09 8.36 -2.88
CA PHE A 37 -6.05 7.28 -2.66
C PHE A 37 -6.21 6.97 -1.17
N GLY A 38 -5.10 6.90 -0.42
CA GLY A 38 -5.12 6.71 1.02
C GLY A 38 -5.87 7.84 1.73
N PHE A 39 -5.64 9.09 1.32
CA PHE A 39 -6.30 10.25 1.89
C PHE A 39 -7.81 10.25 1.62
N ALA A 40 -8.20 9.99 0.37
CA ALA A 40 -9.60 9.89 -0.01
C ALA A 40 -10.32 8.75 0.74
N ALA A 41 -9.65 7.59 0.90
CA ALA A 41 -10.18 6.46 1.65
C ALA A 41 -10.34 6.76 3.13
N TRP A 42 -9.33 7.38 3.75
CA TRP A 42 -9.41 7.84 5.13
C TRP A 42 -10.56 8.82 5.34
N LEU A 43 -10.64 9.85 4.50
CA LEU A 43 -11.70 10.86 4.58
C LEU A 43 -13.08 10.24 4.38
N GLY A 44 -13.24 9.38 3.37
CA GLY A 44 -14.48 8.66 3.08
C GLY A 44 -14.87 7.63 4.12
N SER A 45 -13.93 7.18 4.96
CA SER A 45 -14.19 6.20 6.03
C SER A 45 -14.72 6.83 7.33
N LEU A 46 -14.78 8.17 7.43
CA LEU A 46 -15.29 8.87 8.61
C LEU A 46 -16.68 8.39 9.06
N PRO A 47 -17.70 8.24 8.18
CA PRO A 47 -19.02 7.75 8.59
C PRO A 47 -18.96 6.31 9.14
N LEU A 48 -18.08 5.48 8.57
CA LEU A 48 -17.88 4.11 9.06
C LEU A 48 -17.25 4.12 10.45
N PHE A 49 -16.29 5.01 10.69
CA PHE A 49 -15.64 5.17 12.00
C PHE A 49 -16.63 5.64 13.07
N LEU A 50 -17.48 6.61 12.73
CA LEU A 50 -18.52 7.12 13.63
C LEU A 50 -19.57 6.06 13.96
N GLY A 51 -19.94 5.21 13.00
CA GLY A 51 -21.01 4.22 13.14
C GLY A 51 -20.59 2.86 13.68
N PHE A 52 -19.35 2.42 13.43
CA PHE A 52 -18.91 1.05 13.73
C PHE A 52 -17.82 0.95 14.79
N VAL A 53 -17.12 2.04 15.13
CA VAL A 53 -16.07 2.01 16.17
C VAL A 53 -16.66 2.50 17.50
N PRO A 54 -16.72 1.64 18.53
CA PRO A 54 -17.28 2.00 19.84
C PRO A 54 -16.62 3.25 20.43
N GLY A 55 -17.42 4.14 21.02
CA GLY A 55 -16.96 5.36 21.70
C GLY A 55 -16.52 6.52 20.78
N VAL A 56 -16.36 6.29 19.46
CA VAL A 56 -15.98 7.37 18.52
C VAL A 56 -17.15 8.32 18.27
N GLY A 57 -18.37 7.79 18.05
CA GLY A 57 -19.58 8.62 17.88
C GLY A 57 -19.91 9.45 19.13
N GLU A 58 -19.74 8.87 20.32
CA GLU A 58 -19.92 9.59 21.59
C GLU A 58 -18.91 10.73 21.74
N ARG A 59 -17.61 10.51 21.47
CA ARG A 59 -16.63 11.60 21.45
C ARG A 59 -16.97 12.70 20.45
N ALA A 60 -17.42 12.33 19.24
CA ALA A 60 -17.80 13.30 18.23
C ALA A 60 -19.01 14.15 18.69
N SER A 61 -19.96 13.55 19.42
CA SER A 61 -21.08 14.28 20.02
C SER A 61 -20.65 15.22 21.16
N GLN A 62 -19.66 14.82 21.97
CA GLN A 62 -19.12 15.62 23.09
C GLN A 62 -18.23 16.78 22.64
N GLN A 63 -17.36 16.56 21.65
CA GLN A 63 -16.41 17.56 21.13
C GLN A 63 -17.04 18.46 20.06
N GLY A 64 -18.13 18.00 19.44
CA GLY A 64 -18.75 18.63 18.28
C GLY A 64 -18.20 18.05 16.96
N ILE A 65 -19.08 17.93 15.97
CA ILE A 65 -18.76 17.28 14.69
C ILE A 65 -17.70 18.05 13.88
N VAL A 66 -17.67 19.38 13.99
CA VAL A 66 -16.75 20.25 13.24
C VAL A 66 -15.29 20.06 13.70
N PRO A 67 -14.93 20.25 14.98
CA PRO A 67 -13.56 20.01 15.43
C PRO A 67 -13.13 18.55 15.24
N PHE A 68 -14.05 17.60 15.41
CA PHE A 68 -13.79 16.20 15.12
C PHE A 68 -13.41 15.96 13.65
N PHE A 69 -14.15 16.57 12.71
CA PHE A 69 -13.85 16.48 11.28
C PHE A 69 -12.47 17.05 10.95
N PHE A 70 -12.07 18.19 11.52
CA PHE A 70 -10.74 18.75 11.28
C PHE A 70 -9.62 17.91 11.89
N ALA A 71 -9.83 17.33 13.07
CA ALA A 71 -8.89 16.37 13.66
C ALA A 71 -8.74 15.12 12.76
N TRP A 72 -9.86 14.62 12.24
CA TRP A 72 -9.89 13.52 11.28
C TRP A 72 -9.14 13.87 9.99
N LEU A 73 -9.36 15.06 9.44
CA LEU A 73 -8.69 15.55 8.24
C LEU A 73 -7.17 15.62 8.43
N ALA A 74 -6.72 16.16 9.56
CA ALA A 74 -5.29 16.25 9.89
C ALA A 74 -4.65 14.87 10.04
N MET A 75 -5.32 13.95 10.76
CA MET A 75 -4.87 12.57 10.92
C MET A 75 -4.80 11.84 9.56
N SER A 76 -5.83 12.00 8.73
CA SER A 76 -5.91 11.43 7.38
C SER A 76 -4.74 11.90 6.51
N ALA A 77 -4.43 13.19 6.54
CA ALA A 77 -3.31 13.77 5.81
C ALA A 77 -1.96 13.19 6.30
N LEU A 78 -1.75 13.16 7.62
CA LEU A 78 -0.52 12.66 8.22
C LEU A 78 -0.26 11.19 7.87
N ILE A 79 -1.27 10.33 8.03
CA ILE A 79 -1.16 8.89 7.72
C ILE A 79 -0.90 8.68 6.22
N SER A 80 -1.55 9.49 5.37
CA SER A 80 -1.35 9.41 3.91
C SER A 80 0.05 9.83 3.47
N ILE A 81 0.64 10.83 4.14
CA ILE A 81 2.06 11.17 3.99
C ILE A 81 2.92 9.98 4.40
N GLY A 82 2.60 9.33 5.52
CA GLY A 82 3.26 8.10 5.94
C GLY A 82 3.21 6.99 4.90
N TYR A 83 2.07 6.77 4.24
CA TYR A 83 1.96 5.79 3.16
C TYR A 83 2.92 6.11 1.99
N ALA A 84 2.97 7.37 1.58
CA ALA A 84 3.90 7.82 0.54
C ALA A 84 5.36 7.63 0.95
N LEU A 85 5.72 7.95 2.19
CA LEU A 85 7.07 7.77 2.71
C LEU A 85 7.47 6.29 2.76
N GLY A 86 6.60 5.42 3.25
CA GLY A 86 6.85 3.96 3.26
C GLY A 86 7.14 3.41 1.86
N TYR A 87 6.37 3.85 0.87
CA TYR A 87 6.61 3.51 -0.53
C TYR A 87 7.95 4.07 -1.06
N LEU A 88 8.27 5.34 -0.78
CA LEU A 88 9.53 5.95 -1.21
C LEU A 88 10.75 5.27 -0.60
N VAL A 89 10.70 4.91 0.68
CA VAL A 89 11.76 4.17 1.37
C VAL A 89 11.99 2.83 0.70
N LEU A 90 10.92 2.06 0.42
CA LEU A 90 11.04 0.79 -0.32
C LEU A 90 11.72 0.95 -1.68
N ARG A 91 11.41 2.04 -2.40
CA ARG A 91 12.01 2.34 -3.70
C ARG A 91 13.51 2.60 -3.62
N TRP A 92 14.01 3.08 -2.50
CA TRP A 92 15.45 3.30 -2.30
C TRP A 92 16.21 1.99 -2.07
N PHE A 93 15.64 1.05 -1.32
CA PHE A 93 16.33 -0.17 -0.91
C PHE A 93 16.26 -1.32 -1.91
N ALA A 94 15.22 -1.42 -2.72
CA ALA A 94 15.09 -2.52 -3.67
C ALA A 94 15.70 -2.11 -5.03
N PRO A 95 16.74 -2.76 -5.59
CA PRO A 95 17.33 -2.37 -6.88
C PRO A 95 16.56 -2.86 -8.12
N GLY A 96 15.72 -3.90 -8.00
CA GLY A 96 14.77 -4.31 -9.04
C GLY A 96 15.29 -5.31 -10.08
N GLU A 97 16.32 -6.09 -9.73
CA GLU A 97 16.93 -7.09 -10.62
C GLU A 97 16.07 -8.35 -10.86
N LYS A 98 15.14 -8.67 -9.94
CA LYS A 98 14.27 -9.85 -10.06
C LYS A 98 13.32 -9.73 -11.26
N ARG A 99 13.11 -10.83 -12.00
CA ARG A 99 12.16 -10.90 -13.11
C ARG A 99 10.78 -11.37 -12.63
N TYR A 100 9.74 -10.83 -13.25
CA TYR A 100 8.34 -11.10 -12.92
C TYR A 100 7.56 -11.45 -14.19
N SER A 101 6.80 -12.54 -14.13
CA SER A 101 5.73 -12.83 -15.09
C SER A 101 4.52 -11.95 -14.81
N GLU A 102 3.57 -11.85 -15.75
CA GLU A 102 2.35 -11.04 -15.59
C GLU A 102 1.59 -11.40 -14.30
N ARG A 103 1.48 -12.71 -14.01
CA ARG A 103 0.79 -13.23 -12.81
C ARG A 103 1.45 -12.81 -11.50
N ALA A 104 2.74 -12.52 -11.51
CA ALA A 104 3.49 -12.11 -10.33
C ALA A 104 3.46 -10.59 -10.10
N VAL A 105 2.99 -9.80 -11.07
CA VAL A 105 2.89 -8.33 -10.97
C VAL A 105 1.91 -7.88 -9.87
N PRO A 106 0.71 -8.49 -9.71
CA PRO A 106 -0.18 -8.16 -8.61
C PRO A 106 0.46 -8.41 -7.23
N VAL A 107 1.25 -9.48 -7.09
CA VAL A 107 1.95 -9.81 -5.84
C VAL A 107 3.01 -8.77 -5.51
N LEU A 108 3.74 -8.28 -6.53
CA LEU A 108 4.67 -7.17 -6.37
C LEU A 108 3.97 -5.88 -5.91
N ALA A 109 2.85 -5.52 -6.57
CA ALA A 109 2.06 -4.36 -6.18
C ALA A 109 1.49 -4.48 -4.76
N PHE A 110 1.06 -5.68 -4.36
CA PHE A 110 0.60 -5.96 -3.00
C PHE A 110 1.71 -5.78 -1.97
N GLY A 111 2.92 -6.31 -2.24
CA GLY A 111 4.09 -6.11 -1.38
C GLY A 111 4.41 -4.64 -1.17
N ASP A 112 4.44 -3.85 -2.25
CA ASP A 112 4.64 -2.39 -2.18
C ASP A 112 3.55 -1.70 -1.34
N ALA A 113 2.30 -2.15 -1.45
CA ALA A 113 1.19 -1.62 -0.66
C ALA A 113 1.31 -1.93 0.84
N CYS A 114 1.79 -3.13 1.20
CA CYS A 114 2.09 -3.48 2.59
C CYS A 114 3.20 -2.60 3.18
N PHE A 115 4.27 -2.33 2.43
CA PHE A 115 5.33 -1.41 2.86
C PHE A 115 4.83 0.04 2.98
N ALA A 116 3.97 0.48 2.06
CA ALA A 116 3.30 1.77 2.19
C ALA A 116 2.49 1.81 3.50
N ALA A 117 1.65 0.79 3.76
CA ALA A 117 0.86 0.70 4.98
C ALA A 117 1.72 0.78 6.26
N ALA A 118 2.89 0.14 6.28
CA ALA A 118 3.85 0.24 7.37
C ALA A 118 4.37 1.68 7.59
N GLY A 119 4.59 2.44 6.51
CA GLY A 119 4.93 3.86 6.60
C GLY A 119 3.80 4.70 7.21
N GLY A 120 2.55 4.43 6.83
CA GLY A 120 1.38 5.08 7.42
C GLY A 120 1.23 4.79 8.90
N PHE A 121 1.44 3.54 9.31
CA PHE A 121 1.48 3.14 10.71
C PHE A 121 2.59 3.87 11.47
N GLY A 122 3.82 3.88 10.95
CA GLY A 122 4.97 4.50 11.61
C GLY A 122 4.78 6.00 11.85
N VAL A 123 4.31 6.74 10.83
CA VAL A 123 4.07 8.19 10.96
C VAL A 123 2.83 8.50 11.79
N GLY A 124 1.77 7.68 11.68
CA GLY A 124 0.53 7.86 12.43
C GLY A 124 0.56 7.37 13.87
N PHE A 125 1.61 6.65 14.29
CA PHE A 125 1.63 5.84 15.51
C PHE A 125 1.14 6.57 16.76
N VAL A 126 1.67 7.78 17.02
CA VAL A 126 1.31 8.56 18.21
C VAL A 126 -0.18 8.92 18.20
N LEU A 127 -0.68 9.45 17.08
CA LEU A 127 -2.10 9.84 16.98
C LEU A 127 -3.03 8.63 17.07
N LEU A 128 -2.66 7.52 16.43
CA LEU A 128 -3.43 6.27 16.47
C LEU A 128 -3.49 5.69 17.89
N SER A 129 -2.40 5.81 18.66
CA SER A 129 -2.32 5.34 20.05
C SER A 129 -3.21 6.14 21.01
N LEU A 130 -3.57 7.37 20.67
CA LEU A 130 -4.46 8.23 21.46
C LEU A 130 -5.95 8.07 21.09
N SER A 131 -6.26 7.21 20.11
CA SER A 131 -7.64 6.93 19.71
C SER A 131 -8.40 6.15 20.79
N ALA A 132 -9.74 6.12 20.69
CA ALA A 132 -10.58 5.38 21.63
C ALA A 132 -10.30 3.87 21.60
N ASP A 133 -9.99 3.39 20.41
CA ASP A 133 -9.65 2.00 20.14
C ASP A 133 -8.42 1.98 19.22
N PRO A 134 -7.21 1.93 19.80
CA PRO A 134 -5.97 1.88 19.03
C PRO A 134 -5.91 0.67 18.11
N PHE A 135 -6.48 -0.48 18.54
CA PHE A 135 -6.48 -1.69 17.72
C PHE A 135 -7.34 -1.52 16.46
N ALA A 136 -8.53 -0.94 16.60
CA ALA A 136 -9.36 -0.59 15.45
C ALA A 136 -8.64 0.41 14.54
N ALA A 137 -8.03 1.47 15.09
CA ALA A 137 -7.32 2.48 14.31
C ALA A 137 -6.09 1.92 13.56
N PHE A 138 -5.32 1.04 14.19
CA PHE A 138 -4.20 0.35 13.54
C PHE A 138 -4.67 -0.59 12.44
N SER A 139 -5.70 -1.40 12.72
CA SER A 139 -6.29 -2.31 11.74
C SER A 139 -6.82 -1.53 10.54
N TRP A 140 -7.48 -0.39 10.77
CA TRP A 140 -7.98 0.48 9.72
C TRP A 140 -6.86 1.09 8.89
N THR A 141 -5.78 1.54 9.54
CA THR A 141 -4.59 2.06 8.88
C THR A 141 -3.98 1.01 7.95
N PHE A 142 -3.92 -0.24 8.38
CA PHE A 142 -3.42 -1.34 7.57
C PHE A 142 -4.35 -1.67 6.40
N VAL A 143 -5.66 -1.82 6.66
CA VAL A 143 -6.67 -2.11 5.63
C VAL A 143 -6.69 -1.04 4.55
N ILE A 144 -6.72 0.24 4.95
CA ILE A 144 -6.69 1.35 3.98
C ILE A 144 -5.38 1.35 3.20
N GLY A 145 -4.24 1.26 3.89
CA GLY A 145 -2.92 1.30 3.25
C GLY A 145 -2.72 0.17 2.23
N VAL A 146 -3.12 -1.05 2.58
CA VAL A 146 -2.97 -2.22 1.70
C VAL A 146 -3.98 -2.20 0.55
N LEU A 147 -5.27 -2.03 0.84
CA LEU A 147 -6.31 -2.13 -0.19
C LEU A 147 -6.26 -0.95 -1.15
N PHE A 148 -6.21 0.28 -0.63
CA PHE A 148 -6.23 1.48 -1.47
C PHE A 148 -4.85 1.80 -2.03
N GLY A 149 -3.77 1.49 -1.30
CA GLY A 149 -2.41 1.56 -1.85
C GLY A 149 -2.23 0.57 -3.01
N GLY A 150 -2.69 -0.66 -2.84
CA GLY A 150 -2.69 -1.69 -3.88
C GLY A 150 -3.52 -1.28 -5.09
N ALA A 151 -4.76 -0.82 -4.88
CA ALA A 151 -5.63 -0.32 -5.95
C ALA A 151 -5.02 0.88 -6.70
N ALA A 152 -4.28 1.75 -6.02
CA ALA A 152 -3.65 2.92 -6.64
C ALA A 152 -2.49 2.56 -7.58
N ILE A 153 -1.72 1.52 -7.27
CA ILE A 153 -0.48 1.18 -8.00
C ILE A 153 -0.58 -0.08 -8.87
N ALA A 154 -1.44 -1.06 -8.54
CA ALA A 154 -1.56 -2.30 -9.31
C ALA A 154 -1.88 -2.05 -10.80
N PRO A 155 -2.79 -1.12 -11.18
CA PRO A 155 -3.05 -0.83 -12.59
C PRO A 155 -1.84 -0.25 -13.32
N LEU A 156 -1.01 0.54 -12.62
CA LEU A 156 0.20 1.12 -13.19
C LEU A 156 1.27 0.06 -13.40
N TYR A 157 1.43 -0.84 -12.43
CA TYR A 157 2.32 -1.98 -12.52
C TYR A 157 1.95 -2.89 -13.71
N ALA A 158 0.67 -3.20 -13.89
CA ALA A 158 0.19 -3.97 -15.03
C ALA A 158 0.46 -3.26 -16.37
N ALA A 159 0.18 -1.95 -16.45
CA ALA A 159 0.45 -1.16 -17.66
C ALA A 159 1.95 -1.10 -18.00
N SER A 160 2.82 -0.89 -17.00
CA SER A 160 4.26 -0.87 -17.19
C SER A 160 4.81 -2.25 -17.60
N TRP A 161 4.24 -3.34 -17.08
CA TRP A 161 4.63 -4.69 -17.50
C TRP A 161 4.29 -4.93 -18.97
N ARG A 162 3.06 -4.58 -19.40
CA ARG A 162 2.62 -4.73 -20.80
C ARG A 162 3.49 -3.91 -21.75
N ALA A 163 3.76 -2.65 -21.42
CA ALA A 163 4.62 -1.79 -22.23
C ALA A 163 6.05 -2.35 -22.37
N ALA A 164 6.62 -2.91 -21.30
CA ALA A 164 7.94 -3.53 -21.35
C ALA A 164 7.95 -4.86 -22.12
N ALA A 165 6.87 -5.65 -22.04
CA ALA A 165 6.71 -6.85 -22.86
C ALA A 165 6.62 -6.51 -24.35
N GLU A 166 5.83 -5.49 -24.72
CA GLU A 166 5.71 -4.97 -26.09
C GLU A 166 7.03 -4.40 -26.63
N ALA A 167 7.86 -3.80 -25.76
CA ALA A 167 9.18 -3.30 -26.11
C ALA A 167 10.25 -4.41 -26.31
N GLY A 168 9.90 -5.68 -26.18
CA GLY A 168 10.82 -6.81 -26.34
C GLY A 168 11.74 -7.04 -25.15
N GLU A 169 11.44 -6.46 -23.98
CA GLU A 169 12.21 -6.70 -22.75
C GLU A 169 11.82 -8.01 -22.03
N ALA A 170 10.72 -8.63 -22.48
CA ALA A 170 10.30 -9.94 -22.04
C ALA A 170 11.28 -11.02 -22.54
N ARG A 171 11.86 -11.77 -21.61
CA ARG A 171 12.75 -12.91 -21.89
C ARG A 171 12.34 -14.12 -21.09
#